data_AF-A0A3Q3AFG1-F1
#
_entry.id   AF-A0A3Q3AFG1-F1
#
_cell.length_a   1.000
_cell.length_b   1.000
_cell.length_c   1.000
_cell.angle_alpha   90.00
_cell.angle_beta   90.00
_cell.angle_gamma   90.00
#
_symmetry.space_group_name_H-M   'P 1'
#
loop_
_entity.id
_entity.type
_entity.pdbx_description
1 polymer ?
#
loop_
_entity_poly.entity_id
_entity_poly.type
_entity_poly.pdbx_seq_one_letter_code
_entity_poly.pdbx_strand_id
1 'polypeptide(L)'
;MRHQMEAEREKRAKTVKAFLGERHIQSMSWPANSPDLNSIKNLWWRLKKMVHKKAPTCKADLATAIKEIWGSPGKEGFPLLHHK
;
A
#
# COMPACT_ATOMS: atom_id res chain seq x y z
N MET A 1 -19.90 18.90 -10.47
CA MET A 1 -18.61 18.14 -10.45
C MET A 1 -18.39 17.32 -9.18
N ARG A 2 -18.43 17.88 -7.95
CA ARG A 2 -18.24 17.09 -6.71
C ARG A 2 -19.29 15.99 -6.50
N HIS A 3 -20.56 16.29 -6.75
CA HIS A 3 -21.65 15.30 -6.66
C HIS A 3 -21.48 14.12 -7.64
N GLN A 4 -20.97 14.35 -8.86
CA GLN A 4 -20.61 13.27 -9.78
C GLN A 4 -19.48 12.38 -9.23
N MET A 5 -18.44 12.96 -8.63
CA MET A 5 -17.33 12.17 -8.07
C MET A 5 -17.76 11.33 -6.86
N GLU A 6 -18.67 11.85 -6.03
CA GLU A 6 -19.21 11.12 -4.87
C GLU A 6 -20.08 9.95 -5.28
N ALA A 7 -20.98 10.14 -6.25
CA ALA A 7 -21.81 9.08 -6.79
C ALA A 7 -20.95 7.95 -7.42
N GLU A 8 -19.89 8.30 -8.14
CA GLU A 8 -18.96 7.32 -8.72
C GLU A 8 -18.15 6.58 -7.64
N ARG A 9 -17.79 7.24 -6.54
CA ARG A 9 -17.15 6.58 -5.39
C ARG A 9 -18.09 5.58 -4.73
N GLU A 10 -19.36 5.94 -4.56
CA GLU A 10 -20.36 5.06 -3.94
C GLU A 10 -20.64 3.83 -4.80
N LYS A 11 -20.77 4.01 -6.13
CA LYS A 11 -20.89 2.89 -7.08
C LYS A 11 -19.71 1.94 -6.99
N ARG A 12 -18.47 2.46 -6.99
CA ARG A 12 -17.26 1.64 -6.83
C ARG A 12 -17.24 0.88 -5.51
N ALA A 13 -17.65 1.52 -4.42
CA ALA A 13 -17.73 0.86 -3.11
C ALA A 13 -18.69 -0.33 -3.10
N LYS A 14 -19.86 -0.21 -3.75
CA LYS A 14 -20.84 -1.31 -3.87
C LYS A 14 -20.27 -2.48 -4.66
N THR A 15 -19.65 -2.22 -5.82
CA THR A 15 -19.03 -3.26 -6.65
C THR A 15 -17.90 -3.99 -5.93
N VAL A 16 -17.04 -3.25 -5.23
CA VAL A 16 -15.95 -3.85 -4.44
C VAL A 16 -16.50 -4.72 -3.31
N LYS A 17 -17.56 -4.28 -2.63
CA LYS A 17 -18.17 -5.05 -1.53
C LYS A 17 -18.80 -6.36 -2.01
N ALA A 18 -19.45 -6.35 -3.17
CA ALA A 18 -19.98 -7.56 -3.81
C ALA A 18 -18.85 -8.54 -4.17
N PHE A 19 -17.80 -8.06 -4.83
CA PHE A 19 -16.64 -8.87 -5.18
C PHE A 19 -15.94 -9.49 -3.97
N LEU A 20 -15.75 -8.73 -2.89
CA LEU A 20 -15.15 -9.25 -1.66
C LEU A 20 -16.01 -10.36 -1.03
N GLY A 21 -17.34 -10.19 -1.06
CA GLY A 21 -18.30 -11.20 -0.60
C GLY A 21 -18.25 -12.49 -1.44
N GLU A 22 -18.28 -12.37 -2.77
CA GLU A 22 -18.20 -13.50 -3.71
C GLU A 22 -16.90 -14.30 -3.57
N ARG A 23 -15.80 -13.63 -3.20
CA ARG A 23 -14.49 -14.27 -3.02
C ARG A 23 -14.23 -14.71 -1.58
N HIS A 24 -15.23 -14.60 -0.70
CA HIS A 24 -15.12 -14.89 0.73
C HIS A 24 -13.94 -14.17 1.42
N ILE A 25 -13.60 -12.99 0.93
CA ILE A 25 -12.53 -12.16 1.49
C ILE A 25 -13.11 -11.34 2.64
N GLN A 26 -12.69 -11.63 3.86
CA GLN A 26 -13.11 -10.87 5.03
C GLN A 26 -12.56 -9.44 4.98
N SER A 27 -13.46 -8.46 4.91
CA SER A 27 -13.11 -7.05 5.07
C SER A 27 -12.88 -6.76 6.54
N MET A 28 -11.64 -6.44 6.92
CA MET A 28 -11.35 -5.97 8.29
C MET A 28 -11.91 -4.56 8.50
N SER A 29 -12.51 -4.28 9.64
CA SER A 29 -12.93 -2.92 10.02
C SER A 29 -11.70 -2.11 10.43
N TRP A 30 -11.03 -1.50 9.48
CA TRP A 30 -9.99 -0.52 9.79
C TRP A 30 -10.64 0.73 10.41
N PRO A 31 -10.19 1.19 11.59
CA PRO A 31 -10.63 2.48 12.11
C PRO A 31 -10.20 3.58 11.14
N ALA A 32 -11.08 4.53 10.84
CA ALA A 32 -10.86 5.57 9.84
C ALA A 32 -9.70 6.55 10.16
N ASN A 33 -8.89 6.31 11.19
CA ASN A 33 -7.85 7.22 11.65
C ASN A 33 -6.62 6.54 12.27
N SER A 34 -6.29 5.29 11.88
CA SER A 34 -5.09 4.59 12.35
C SER A 34 -4.00 4.54 11.27
N PRO A 35 -3.20 5.61 11.08
CA PRO A 35 -2.10 5.63 10.10
C PRO A 35 -1.03 4.58 10.43
N ASP A 36 -0.90 4.18 11.69
CA ASP A 36 0.10 3.24 12.21
C ASP A 36 -0.19 1.79 11.78
N LEU A 37 -1.47 1.50 11.56
CA LEU A 37 -1.98 0.19 11.19
C LEU A 37 -2.03 -0.03 9.67
N ASN A 38 -1.71 1.00 8.86
CA ASN A 38 -1.67 0.85 7.42
C ASN A 38 -0.33 0.24 7.00
N SER A 39 -0.26 -1.09 7.03
CA SER A 39 0.90 -1.87 6.57
C SER A 39 1.37 -1.46 5.17
N ILE A 40 0.45 -1.00 4.31
CA ILE A 40 0.76 -0.47 2.97
C ILE A 40 1.55 0.84 3.06
N LYS A 41 1.19 1.78 3.95
CA LYS A 41 1.96 3.04 4.15
C LYS A 41 3.39 2.76 4.62
N ASN A 42 3.54 1.85 5.58
CA ASN A 42 4.86 1.47 6.10
C ASN A 42 5.71 0.80 5.01
N LEU A 43 5.10 -0.06 4.20
CA LEU A 43 5.76 -0.70 3.07
C LEU A 43 6.21 0.31 2.01
N TRP A 44 5.34 1.27 1.64
CA TRP A 44 5.70 2.35 0.72
C TRP A 44 6.83 3.22 1.24
N TRP A 45 6.81 3.57 2.52
CA TRP A 45 7.91 4.34 3.12
C TRP A 45 9.25 3.60 3.02
N ARG A 46 9.27 2.30 3.36
CA ARG A 46 10.48 1.47 3.26
C ARG A 46 10.96 1.32 1.83
N LEU A 47 10.05 1.05 0.88
CA LEU A 47 10.38 0.94 -0.54
C LEU A 47 11.02 2.23 -1.05
N LYS A 48 10.40 3.39 -0.78
CA LYS A 48 10.95 4.69 -1.16
C LYS A 48 12.35 4.93 -0.57
N LYS A 49 12.56 4.60 0.70
CA LYS A 49 13.87 4.75 1.36
C LYS A 49 14.95 3.90 0.69
N MET A 50 14.63 2.65 0.32
CA MET A 50 15.58 1.74 -0.32
C MET A 50 15.85 2.10 -1.78
N VAL A 51 14.81 2.52 -2.53
CA VAL A 51 14.97 3.01 -3.90
C VAL A 51 15.83 4.27 -3.92
N HIS A 52 15.62 5.19 -2.97
CA HIS A 52 16.42 6.40 -2.86
C HIS A 52 17.91 6.09 -2.59
N LYS A 53 18.20 5.11 -1.72
CA LYS A 53 19.58 4.64 -1.49
C LYS A 53 20.25 4.09 -2.76
N LYS A 54 19.49 3.47 -3.67
CA LYS A 54 20.00 2.97 -4.96
C LYS A 54 20.21 4.06 -6.01
N ALA A 55 19.65 5.26 -5.79
CA ALA A 55 19.79 6.42 -6.67
C ALA A 55 19.65 6.10 -8.19
N PRO A 56 18.54 5.48 -8.63
CA PRO A 56 18.36 5.15 -10.05
C PRO A 56 18.28 6.43 -10.89
N THR A 57 18.98 6.44 -12.03
CA THR A 57 19.10 7.62 -12.89
C THR A 57 18.14 7.57 -14.08
N CYS A 58 17.61 6.39 -14.42
CA CYS A 58 16.62 6.24 -15.48
C CYS A 58 15.43 5.34 -15.08
N LYS A 59 14.38 5.33 -15.91
CA LYS A 59 13.15 4.54 -15.68
C LYS A 59 13.43 3.04 -15.62
N ALA A 60 14.38 2.53 -16.42
CA ALA A 60 14.76 1.12 -16.40
C ALA A 60 15.42 0.76 -15.06
N ASP A 61 16.37 1.57 -14.60
CA ASP A 61 17.06 1.37 -13.32
C ASP A 61 16.09 1.44 -12.15
N LEU A 62 15.14 2.37 -12.19
CA LEU A 62 14.08 2.46 -11.17
C LEU A 62 13.24 1.18 -11.13
N ALA A 63 12.82 0.66 -12.28
CA ALA A 63 12.02 -0.55 -12.36
C ALA A 63 12.79 -1.78 -11.84
N THR A 64 14.07 -1.90 -12.19
CA THR A 64 14.97 -2.96 -11.69
C THR A 64 15.18 -2.82 -10.19
N ALA A 65 15.48 -1.63 -9.69
CA ALA A 65 15.66 -1.35 -8.28
C ALA A 65 14.42 -1.73 -7.45
N ILE A 66 13.22 -1.36 -7.92
CA ILE A 66 11.96 -1.72 -7.26
C ILE A 66 11.78 -3.24 -7.20
N LYS A 67 11.99 -3.95 -8.32
CA LYS A 67 11.85 -5.42 -8.38
C LYS A 67 12.82 -6.12 -7.44
N GLU A 68 14.07 -5.70 -7.40
CA GLU A 68 15.10 -6.25 -6.52
C GLU A 68 14.78 -6.01 -5.04
N ILE A 69 14.37 -4.79 -4.68
CA ILE A 69 14.01 -4.44 -3.29
C ILE A 69 12.77 -5.21 -2.85
N TRP A 70 11.80 -5.40 -3.75
CA TRP A 70 10.57 -6.13 -3.46
C TRP A 70 10.80 -7.64 -3.32
N GLY A 71 11.63 -8.22 -4.19
CA GLY A 71 11.98 -9.65 -4.18
C GLY A 71 12.95 -10.06 -3.08
N SER A 72 13.67 -9.10 -2.49
CA SER A 72 14.56 -9.32 -1.34
C SER A 72 14.26 -8.30 -0.23
N PRO A 73 13.18 -8.50 0.54
CA PRO A 73 12.96 -7.73 1.75
C PRO A 73 14.14 -8.02 2.68
N GLY A 74 15.09 -7.09 2.75
CA GLY A 74 16.37 -7.30 3.42
C GLY A 74 16.22 -7.86 4.85
N LYS A 75 17.22 -8.63 5.29
CA LYS A 75 17.27 -9.36 6.57
C LYS A 75 17.08 -8.52 7.84
N GLU A 76 16.98 -7.20 7.73
CA GLU A 76 16.50 -6.36 8.81
C GLU A 76 14.99 -6.53 8.92
N GLY A 77 14.57 -7.33 9.91
CA GLY A 77 13.17 -7.60 10.21
C GLY A 77 12.32 -6.32 10.24
N PHE A 78 11.03 -6.47 9.99
CA PHE A 78 10.06 -5.41 10.22
C PHE A 78 10.31 -4.86 11.62
N PRO A 79 10.69 -3.57 11.78
CA PRO A 79 10.65 -2.95 13.08
C PRO A 79 9.17 -2.95 13.44
N LEU A 80 8.75 -3.91 14.25
CA LEU A 80 7.47 -3.84 14.94
C LEU A 80 7.52 -2.49 15.64
N LEU A 81 6.58 -1.64 15.26
CA LEU A 81 6.50 -0.25 15.72
C LEU A 81 6.68 -0.25 17.24
N HIS A 82 7.78 0.34 17.72
CA HIS A 82 7.94 0.60 19.15
C HIS A 82 6.82 1.56 19.54
N HIS A 83 5.78 1.02 20.17
CA HIS A 83 4.78 1.79 20.88
C HIS A 83 5.49 2.57 22.00
N LYS A 84 5.37 3.89 21.95
CA LYS A 84 5.38 4.72 23.16
C LYS A 84 3.93 4.91 23.60
#